data_AF-A0A7V2MVI0-F1
#
_entry.id   AF-A0A7V2MVI0-F1
#
_cell.length_a   1.000
_cell.length_b   1.000
_cell.length_c   1.000
_cell.angle_alpha   90.00
_cell.angle_beta   90.00
_cell.angle_gamma   90.00
#
_symmetry.space_group_name_H-M   'P 1'
#
loop_
_entity.id
_entity.type
_entity.pdbx_description
1 polymer ?
#
loop_
_entity_poly.entity_id
_entity_poly.type
_entity_poly.pdbx_seq_one_letter_code
_entity_poly.pdbx_strand_id
1 'polypeptide(L)' 'MAERDAFQEFEAAVLFCPRCRRATQARRRLLLVLPTGNKYDYLCVECGTPVGAKTDNDPRDFYSTARGPRA' A
#
# COMPACT_ATOMS: atom_id res chain seq x y z
N MET A 1 25.10 -3.11 -12.13
CA MET A 1 25.21 -3.12 -10.66
C MET A 1 23.82 -2.84 -10.12
N ALA A 2 23.10 -3.86 -9.66
CA ALA A 2 21.82 -3.67 -8.96
C ALA A 2 22.13 -3.92 -7.50
N GLU A 3 22.55 -2.86 -6.81
CA GLU A 3 22.59 -2.86 -5.35
C GLU A 3 21.16 -3.15 -4.91
N ARG A 4 20.94 -4.37 -4.45
CA ARG A 4 19.63 -4.86 -4.04
C ARG A 4 19.23 -3.93 -2.92
N ASP A 5 18.18 -3.14 -3.15
CA ASP A 5 17.51 -2.36 -2.14
C ASP A 5 17.14 -3.33 -1.01
N ALA A 6 18.06 -3.48 -0.04
CA ALA A 6 18.05 -4.55 0.95
C ALA A 6 17.03 -4.27 2.05
N PHE A 7 16.43 -3.08 2.02
CA PHE A 7 15.41 -2.61 2.91
C PHE A 7 14.12 -2.50 2.11
N GLN A 8 13.39 -3.61 2.05
CA GLN A 8 11.98 -3.58 1.63
C GLN A 8 11.29 -2.45 2.40
N GLU A 9 10.47 -1.65 1.71
CA GLU A 9 9.77 -0.53 2.33
C GLU A 9 9.14 -0.93 3.67
N PHE A 10 9.38 -0.15 4.73
CA PHE A 10 8.76 -0.41 6.03
C PHE A 10 7.24 -0.34 5.89
N GLU A 11 6.58 -1.49 6.09
CA GLU A 11 5.14 -1.62 6.10
C GLU A 11 4.63 -1.83 7.53
N ALA A 12 3.51 -1.19 7.84
CA ALA A 12 2.85 -1.37 9.14
C ALA A 12 2.23 -2.77 9.20
N ALA A 13 2.95 -3.73 9.78
CA ALA A 13 2.48 -5.11 9.90
C ALA A 13 1.26 -5.25 10.82
N VAL A 14 1.17 -4.42 11.87
CA VAL A 14 0.09 -4.48 12.87
C VAL A 14 -0.43 -3.07 13.15
N LEU A 15 -1.76 -2.91 13.09
CA LEU A 15 -2.45 -1.66 13.44
C LEU A 15 -3.63 -1.94 14.37
N PHE A 16 -3.95 -0.96 15.22
CA PHE A 16 -5.12 -1.05 16.08
C PHE A 16 -6.38 -0.87 15.25
N CYS A 17 -7.27 -1.87 15.29
CA CYS A 17 -8.57 -1.76 14.64
C CYS A 17 -9.62 -1.22 15.63
N PRO A 18 -10.29 -0.08 15.34
CA PRO A 18 -11.33 0.46 16.23
C PRO A 18 -12.56 -0.46 16.34
N ARG A 19 -12.79 -1.32 15.34
CA ARG A 19 -13.94 -2.24 15.29
C ARG A 19 -13.68 -3.53 16.05
N CYS A 20 -12.50 -4.13 15.91
CA CYS A 20 -12.11 -5.33 16.66
C CYS A 20 -11.55 -5.01 18.06
N ARG A 21 -11.25 -3.73 18.33
CA ARG A 21 -10.64 -3.22 19.58
C ARG A 21 -9.37 -3.95 19.99
N ARG A 22 -8.60 -4.43 19.00
CA ARG A 22 -7.35 -5.15 19.19
C ARG A 22 -6.34 -4.77 18.11
N ALA A 23 -5.07 -5.00 18.42
CA ALA A 23 -3.99 -4.91 17.44
C ALA A 23 -4.13 -6.09 16.47
N THR A 24 -4.47 -5.80 15.22
CA THR A 24 -4.67 -6.81 14.17
C THR A 24 -3.63 -6.60 13.08
N GLN A 25 -3.28 -7.68 12.39
CA GLN A 25 -2.45 -7.55 11.20
C GLN A 25 -3.14 -6.64 10.17
N ALA A 26 -2.40 -5.67 9.65
CA ALA A 26 -2.88 -4.79 8.61
C ALA A 26 -2.37 -5.28 7.27
N ARG A 27 -3.27 -5.39 6.29
CA ARG A 27 -2.91 -5.65 4.88
C ARG A 27 -2.99 -4.36 4.10
N ARG A 28 -1.95 -4.02 3.33
CA ARG A 28 -2.01 -2.89 2.40
C ARG A 28 -2.74 -3.30 1.13
N ARG A 29 -3.62 -2.44 0.64
CA ARG A 29 -4.30 -2.57 -0.64
C ARG A 29 -4.10 -1.28 -1.43
N LEU A 30 -3.61 -1.40 -2.66
CA LEU A 30 -3.54 -0.26 -3.57
C LEU A 30 -4.95 0.26 -3.82
N LEU A 31 -5.19 1.51 -3.44
CA LEU A 31 -6.49 2.17 -3.58
C LEU A 31 -6.51 3.02 -4.85
N LEU A 32 -5.48 3.84 -5.05
CA LEU A 32 -5.34 4.69 -6.23
C LEU A 32 -3.89 4.78 -6.68
N VAL A 33 -3.73 4.88 -8.00
CA VAL A 33 -2.47 5.15 -8.68
C VAL A 33 -2.52 6.60 -9.15
N LEU A 34 -1.64 7.45 -8.62
CA LEU A 34 -1.57 8.88 -8.95
C LEU A 34 -0.26 9.18 -9.68
N PRO A 35 -0.21 10.22 -10.52
CA PRO A 35 1.03 10.65 -11.18
C PRO A 35 2.13 11.08 -10.19
N THR A 36 1.75 11.47 -8.98
CA THR A 36 2.67 11.83 -7.89
C THR A 36 3.08 10.63 -7.03
N GLY A 37 2.41 9.48 -7.16
CA GLY A 37 2.65 8.33 -6.30
C GLY A 37 1.46 7.40 -6.10
N ASN A 38 1.64 6.34 -5.34
CA ASN A 38 0.63 5.30 -5.11
C ASN A 38 -0.01 5.46 -3.73
N LYS A 39 -1.34 5.54 -3.68
CA LYS A 39 -2.10 5.57 -2.43
C LYS A 39 -2.57 4.17 -2.06
N TYR A 40 -2.14 3.72 -0.90
CA TYR A 40 -2.50 2.45 -0.29
C TYR A 40 -3.41 2.68 0.92
N ASP A 41 -4.38 1.81 1.09
CA ASP A 41 -5.21 1.71 2.28
C ASP A 41 -4.80 0.48 3.09
N TYR A 42 -4.68 0.65 4.41
CA TYR A 42 -4.44 -0.44 5.34
C TYR A 42 -5.78 -0.94 5.85
N LEU A 43 -6.09 -2.19 5.51
CA LEU A 43 -7.31 -2.84 5.93
C LEU A 43 -6.98 -3.85 7.04
N CYS A 44 -7.84 -3.92 8.05
CA CYS A 44 -7.80 -5.01 9.03
C CYS A 44 -8.03 -6.35 8.32
N VAL A 45 -7.17 -7.35 8.54
CA VAL A 45 -7.34 -8.67 7.92
C VAL A 45 -8.62 -9.37 8.34
N GLU A 46 -9.10 -9.08 9.55
CA GLU A 46 -10.22 -9.80 10.17
C GLU A 46 -11.58 -9.19 9.83
N CYS A 47 -11.72 -7.87 9.93
CA CYS A 47 -13.00 -7.19 9.66
C CYS A 47 -13.02 -6.38 8.37
N GLY A 48 -11.87 -6.17 7.72
CA GLY A 48 -11.78 -5.37 6.50
C GLY A 48 -11.98 -3.86 6.70
N THR A 49 -12.07 -3.37 7.95
CA THR A 49 -12.17 -1.94 8.22
C THR A 49 -10.87 -1.23 7.84
N PRO A 50 -10.93 -0.05 7.18
CA PRO A 50 -9.77 0.80 6.97
C PRO A 50 -9.24 1.30 8.32
N VAL A 51 -8.00 0.93 8.62
CA VAL A 51 -7.30 1.28 9.86
C VAL A 51 -6.24 2.36 9.63
N GLY A 52 -5.91 2.68 8.37
CA GLY A 52 -5.00 3.75 8.02
C GLY A 52 -4.77 3.83 6.51
N ALA A 53 -3.97 4.80 6.08
CA ALA A 53 -3.55 4.93 4.69
C ALA A 53 -2.06 5.30 4.60
N LYS A 54 -1.38 4.84 3.54
CA LYS A 54 -0.02 5.25 3.18
C LYS A 54 -0.05 5.79 1.76
N THR A 55 0.61 6.91 1.54
CA THR A 55 0.92 7.37 0.19
C THR A 55 2.40 7.14 -0.03
N ASP A 56 2.73 6.34 -1.03
CA ASP A 56 4.07 6.20 -1.54
C ASP A 56 4.28 7.20 -2.69
N ASN A 57 5.47 7.77 -2.83
CA ASN A 57 5.76 8.76 -3.87
C ASN A 57 6.36 8.14 -5.14
N ASP A 58 6.35 6.80 -5.29
CA ASP A 58 6.82 6.16 -6.52
C ASP A 58 5.75 6.23 -7.63
N PRO A 59 6.05 6.90 -8.76
CA PRO A 59 5.11 7.07 -9.87
C PRO A 59 5.21 5.95 -10.92
N ARG A 60 6.02 4.89 -10.71
CA ARG A 60 6.25 3.86 -11.74
C ARG A 60 4.98 3.11 -12.11
N ASP A 61 4.13 2.84 -11.12
CA ASP A 61 2.86 2.17 -11.33
C ASP A 61 1.90 3.02 -12.18
N PHE A 62 1.93 4.34 -12.00
CA PHE A 62 1.20 5.28 -12.86
C PHE A 62 1.67 5.19 -14.31
N TYR A 63 2.98 5.26 -14.55
CA TYR A 63 3.49 5.14 -15.92
C TYR A 63 3.25 3.77 -16.54
N SER A 64 3.20 2.70 -15.73
CA SER A 64 2.91 1.34 -16.19
C SER A 64 1.44 1.20 -16.60
N THR A 65 0.52 1.72 -15.79
CA THR A 65 -0.92 1.69 -16.06
C THR A 65 -1.31 2.66 -17.18
N ALA A 66 -0.74 3.87 -17.19
CA ALA A 66 -1.05 4.92 -18.16
C ALA A 66 -0.50 4.65 -19.57
N ARG A 67 0.58 3.86 -19.71
CA ARG A 67 1.10 3.48 -21.05
C ARG A 67 0.23 2.44 -21.77
N GLY A 68 -0.79 1.89 -21.09
CA GLY A 68 -1.68 0.88 -21.65
C GLY A 68 -0.96 -0.44 -21.97
N PRO A 69 -1.67 -1.58 -22.05
CA PRO A 69 -1.09 -2.77 -22.64
C PRO A 69 -0.73 -2.42 -24.09
N ARG A 70 0.56 -2.57 -24.44
CA ARG A 70 0.99 -2.54 -25.83
C ARG A 70 0.17 -3.61 -26.58
N ALA A 71 -0.76 -3.16 -27.43
CA ALA A 71 -1.43 -4.02 -28.41
C ALA A 71 -0.41 -4.52 -29.43
#